data_AF-A0A183Q589-F1
#
_entry.id   AF-A0A183Q589-F1
#
_cell.length_a   1.000
_cell.length_b   1.000
_cell.length_c   1.000
_cell.angle_alpha   90.00
_cell.angle_beta   90.00
_cell.angle_gamma   90.00
#
_symmetry.space_group_name_H-M   'P 1'
#
loop_
_entity.id
_entity.type
_entity.pdbx_description
1 polymer ?
#
loop_
_entity_poly.entity_id
_entity_poly.type
_entity_poly.pdbx_seq_one_letter_code
_entity_poly.pdbx_strand_id
1 'polypeptide(L)'
;MNTPIIFLFNAEERWAAVGYPGHLYGTVNGGLGLLVQVSPVLFAFLKEIEFRLSNLVVPVGGFSHDTWRAFKADREIKMSHNFVDGDLIETVTDLNMDDKAKLVKGLRIPMKLKLKKHWTMGRTISQKFNTAFLRDTDKLNKFKIVLSNKFQTFLDLLNGEGTTVESNWKGIKESITSTCHEVLGHKKHHPKEWITVDTLDKIQERRNKKAAINTSRTRAEKAKAQAEYTEVNKQVKKSIRTDKRKYVEDLPTTAKKAAREGNMRQLHDTTKKLS
;
A
#
# COMPACT_ATOMS: atom_id res chain seq x y z
N MET A 1 21.24 13.98 4.82
CA MET A 1 21.20 14.32 6.26
C MET A 1 19.81 13.94 6.75
N ASN A 2 19.72 12.80 7.43
CA ASN A 2 18.45 12.17 7.83
C ASN A 2 17.90 12.82 9.10
N THR A 3 16.61 13.11 9.11
CA THR A 3 15.92 13.97 10.08
C THR A 3 15.05 13.12 11.02
N PRO A 4 15.21 13.21 12.36
CA PRO A 4 14.52 12.36 13.33
C PRO A 4 13.03 12.64 13.47
N ILE A 5 12.24 11.58 13.62
CA ILE A 5 10.91 11.62 14.23
C ILE A 5 11.08 11.80 15.75
N ILE A 6 10.34 12.74 16.33
CA ILE A 6 10.47 13.20 17.73
C ILE A 6 9.11 12.98 18.43
N PHE A 7 9.06 12.54 19.70
CA PHE A 7 7.81 12.31 20.46
C PHE A 7 7.81 13.04 21.81
N LEU A 8 6.70 13.64 22.24
CA LEU A 8 6.54 14.35 23.52
C LEU A 8 5.46 13.73 24.42
N PHE A 9 5.68 13.83 25.73
CA PHE A 9 4.91 13.22 26.83
C PHE A 9 3.58 13.95 27.12
N ASN A 10 2.52 13.19 27.48
CA ASN A 10 1.32 13.74 28.13
C ASN A 10 0.73 12.72 29.12
N ALA A 11 0.19 13.23 30.24
CA ALA A 11 -0.05 12.48 31.48
C ALA A 11 -1.51 12.06 31.73
N GLU A 12 -2.35 11.92 30.71
CA GLU A 12 -3.76 11.54 30.90
C GLU A 12 -4.11 10.17 30.28
N GLU A 13 -4.69 9.31 31.12
CA GLU A 13 -5.05 7.92 30.85
C GLU A 13 -6.19 7.76 29.84
N ARG A 14 -5.87 7.59 28.55
CA ARG A 14 -6.69 6.81 27.59
C ARG A 14 -5.80 6.11 26.55
N TRP A 15 -5.97 4.80 26.41
CA TRP A 15 -5.08 3.94 25.62
C TRP A 15 -5.53 3.81 24.16
N ALA A 16 -4.70 4.29 23.23
CA ALA A 16 -4.76 3.86 21.84
C ALA A 16 -3.41 3.36 21.36
N ALA A 17 -3.44 2.38 20.46
CA ALA A 17 -2.26 1.80 19.81
C ALA A 17 -1.52 2.77 18.87
N VAL A 18 -2.01 4.00 18.73
CA VAL A 18 -1.48 5.04 17.87
C VAL A 18 -1.47 6.34 18.68
N GLY A 19 -0.41 7.13 18.54
CA GLY A 19 -0.32 8.42 19.20
C GLY A 19 -1.37 9.42 18.71
N TYR A 20 -1.70 10.40 19.56
CA TYR A 20 -2.70 11.44 19.32
C TYR A 20 -2.01 12.81 19.07
N PRO A 21 -2.75 13.78 18.52
CA PRO A 21 -2.53 14.38 17.20
C PRO A 21 -1.07 14.70 16.84
N GLY A 22 -0.69 14.38 15.60
CA GLY A 22 0.65 14.61 15.09
C GLY A 22 0.84 16.00 14.49
N HIS A 23 1.96 16.66 14.81
CA HIS A 23 2.38 17.91 14.16
C HIS A 23 3.35 17.58 13.03
N LEU A 24 3.05 18.05 11.82
CA LEU A 24 3.99 17.96 10.69
C LEU A 24 4.90 19.17 10.72
N TYR A 25 6.20 18.97 10.51
CA TYR A 25 7.17 20.06 10.38
C TYR A 25 8.03 19.88 9.13
N GLY A 26 8.43 21.00 8.54
CA GLY A 26 9.37 21.05 7.42
C GLY A 26 10.71 21.63 7.88
N THR A 27 11.80 21.14 7.30
CA THR A 27 13.15 21.66 7.57
C THR A 27 13.66 22.48 6.39
N VAL A 28 14.63 23.37 6.65
CA VAL A 28 15.29 24.19 5.61
C VAL A 28 15.98 23.34 4.52
N ASN A 29 16.30 22.08 4.83
CA ASN A 29 16.90 21.13 3.89
C ASN A 29 15.86 20.33 3.09
N GLY A 30 14.57 20.67 3.18
CA GLY A 30 13.49 19.99 2.47
C GLY A 30 13.04 18.66 3.08
N GLY A 31 13.54 18.29 4.27
CA GLY A 31 13.05 17.14 5.02
C GLY A 31 11.71 17.43 5.68
N LEU A 32 10.78 16.46 5.61
CA LEU A 32 9.48 16.49 6.29
C LEU A 32 9.54 15.54 7.48
N GLY A 33 9.20 16.04 8.67
CA GLY A 33 9.18 15.26 9.90
C GLY A 33 7.81 15.28 10.56
N LEU A 34 7.52 14.25 11.34
CA LEU A 34 6.28 14.10 12.10
C LEU A 34 6.61 14.05 13.60
N LEU A 35 5.89 14.82 14.39
CA LEU A 35 5.94 14.81 15.85
C LEU A 35 4.63 14.23 16.37
N VAL A 36 4.66 13.15 17.15
CA VAL A 36 3.44 12.52 17.68
C VAL A 36 3.52 12.42 19.21
N GLN A 37 2.39 12.56 19.92
CA GLN A 37 2.34 12.28 21.35
C GLN A 37 1.96 10.82 21.61
N VAL A 38 2.69 10.13 22.49
CA VAL A 38 2.47 8.72 22.82
C VAL A 38 2.18 8.55 24.32
N SER A 39 1.37 7.54 24.65
CA SER A 39 1.10 7.20 26.06
C SER A 39 2.39 6.81 26.80
N PRO A 40 2.50 7.05 28.12
CA PRO A 40 3.69 6.71 28.91
C PRO A 40 4.11 5.24 28.80
N VAL A 41 3.15 4.32 28.66
CA VAL A 41 3.45 2.89 28.55
C VAL A 41 3.95 2.52 27.17
N LEU A 42 3.38 3.12 26.11
CA LEU A 42 3.92 2.95 24.75
C LEU A 42 5.33 3.55 24.66
N PHE A 43 5.57 4.69 25.31
CA PHE A 43 6.89 5.31 25.41
C PHE A 43 7.89 4.36 26.07
N ALA A 44 7.58 3.82 27.25
CA ALA A 44 8.46 2.87 27.95
C ALA A 44 8.78 1.63 27.10
N PHE A 45 7.77 1.11 26.39
CA PHE A 45 7.95 -0.02 25.49
C PHE A 45 8.83 0.32 24.28
N LEU A 46 8.58 1.45 23.61
CA LEU A 46 9.38 1.89 22.46
C LEU A 46 10.81 2.23 22.88
N LYS A 47 11.01 2.79 24.07
CA LYS A 47 12.35 3.04 24.64
C LYS A 47 13.14 1.77 24.89
N GLU A 48 12.50 0.73 25.39
CA GLU A 48 13.13 -0.58 25.54
C GLU A 48 13.55 -1.16 24.18
N ILE A 49 12.72 -0.98 23.14
CA ILE A 49 13.07 -1.40 21.77
C ILE A 49 14.25 -0.58 21.23
N GLU A 50 14.20 0.74 21.38
CA GLU A 50 15.26 1.66 20.93
C GLU A 50 16.61 1.29 21.55
N PHE A 51 16.64 1.04 22.86
CA PHE A 51 17.84 0.63 23.59
C PHE A 51 18.39 -0.73 23.11
N ARG A 52 17.52 -1.69 22.78
CA ARG A 52 17.96 -2.97 22.24
C ARG A 52 18.49 -2.84 20.81
N LEU A 53 17.88 -1.97 20.01
CA LEU A 53 18.32 -1.69 18.65
C LEU A 53 19.67 -0.98 18.62
N SER A 54 19.90 -0.01 19.50
CA SER A 54 21.19 0.68 19.58
C SER A 54 22.35 -0.24 19.93
N ASN A 55 22.08 -1.37 20.62
CA ASN A 55 23.08 -2.40 20.93
C ASN A 55 23.23 -3.45 19.83
N LEU A 56 22.24 -3.60 18.95
CA LEU A 56 22.22 -4.60 17.89
C LEU A 56 22.72 -4.05 16.55
N VAL A 57 22.42 -2.77 16.28
CA VAL A 57 22.80 -2.08 15.05
C VAL A 57 24.12 -1.37 15.25
N VAL A 58 25.12 -1.72 14.44
CA VAL A 58 26.41 -1.01 14.44
C VAL A 58 26.23 0.36 13.79
N PRO A 59 26.51 1.48 14.49
CA PRO A 59 26.35 2.81 13.93
C PRO A 59 27.41 3.07 12.86
N VAL A 60 26.99 3.70 11.76
CA VAL A 60 27.90 4.12 10.70
C VAL A 60 28.83 5.21 11.23
N GLY A 61 30.14 4.98 11.16
CA GLY A 61 31.16 5.93 11.63
C GLY A 61 31.47 5.87 13.14
N GLY A 62 30.97 4.88 13.87
CA GLY A 62 31.37 4.63 15.27
C GLY A 62 30.80 5.61 16.30
N PHE A 63 29.87 6.48 15.90
CA PHE A 63 29.18 7.39 16.83
C PHE A 63 28.07 6.67 17.59
N SER A 64 27.99 6.85 18.91
CA SER A 64 26.86 6.30 19.67
C SER A 64 25.57 7.06 19.35
N HIS A 65 24.46 6.31 19.30
CA HIS A 65 23.13 6.85 19.00
C HIS A 65 22.74 8.01 19.94
N ASP A 66 23.00 7.85 21.23
CA ASP A 66 22.68 8.86 22.24
C ASP A 66 23.49 10.15 22.05
N THR A 67 24.76 10.04 21.64
CA THR A 67 25.63 11.20 21.36
C THR A 67 25.20 11.91 20.08
N TRP A 68 24.67 11.16 19.11
CA TRP A 68 24.16 11.71 17.85
C TRP A 68 22.86 12.48 18.06
N ARG A 69 21.97 12.00 18.93
CA ARG A 69 20.67 12.62 19.21
C ARG A 69 20.67 13.59 20.40
N ALA A 70 21.80 13.78 21.09
CA ALA A 70 21.93 14.76 22.16
C ALA A 70 21.70 16.19 21.67
N PHE A 71 21.01 17.00 22.47
CA PHE A 71 20.87 18.43 22.24
C PHE A 71 22.23 19.10 22.46
N LYS A 72 22.68 19.88 21.47
CA LYS A 72 23.95 20.61 21.50
C LYS A 72 23.67 22.09 21.24
N ALA A 73 23.96 22.93 22.23
CA ALA A 73 23.94 24.38 22.08
C ALA A 73 25.23 24.94 22.69
N ASP A 74 26.07 25.57 21.87
CA ASP A 74 27.39 26.13 22.20
C ASP A 74 28.25 25.27 23.15
N ARG A 75 28.05 25.41 24.47
CA ARG A 75 28.84 24.76 25.53
C ARG A 75 28.07 23.71 26.33
N GLU A 76 26.79 23.48 26.04
CA GLU A 76 25.96 22.50 26.73
C GLU A 76 25.61 21.32 25.81
N ILE A 77 25.93 20.12 26.29
CA ILE A 77 25.43 18.86 25.72
C ILE A 77 24.42 18.31 26.72
N LYS A 78 23.14 18.24 26.31
CA LYS A 78 22.07 17.64 27.09
C LYS A 78 21.56 16.41 26.36
N MET A 79 21.55 15.28 27.06
CA MET A 79 21.02 14.03 26.50
C MET A 79 19.53 14.21 26.16
N SER A 80 19.05 13.50 25.14
CA SER A 80 17.64 13.54 24.79
C SER A 80 16.83 12.81 25.86
N HIS A 81 15.85 13.49 26.46
CA HIS A 81 14.95 12.92 27.45
C HIS A 81 13.52 13.00 26.93
N ASN A 82 12.69 11.99 27.23
CA ASN A 82 11.29 11.91 26.83
C ASN A 82 11.02 11.86 25.31
N PHE A 83 12.04 11.61 24.49
CA PHE A 83 11.93 11.48 23.02
C PHE A 83 12.32 10.09 22.56
N VAL A 84 11.58 9.47 21.64
CA VAL A 84 11.96 8.21 20.97
C VAL A 84 12.40 8.52 19.55
N ASP A 85 13.46 7.90 19.04
CA ASP A 85 13.82 8.04 17.63
C ASP A 85 12.99 7.09 16.74
N GLY A 86 12.02 7.64 16.01
CA GLY A 86 11.21 6.85 15.09
C GLY A 86 12.00 6.24 13.92
N ASP A 87 13.07 6.88 13.46
CA ASP A 87 13.90 6.35 12.37
C ASP A 87 14.60 5.07 12.82
N LEU A 88 15.12 5.08 14.06
CA LEU A 88 15.77 3.90 14.63
C LEU A 88 14.74 2.78 14.86
N ILE A 89 13.53 3.09 15.34
CA ILE A 89 12.47 2.10 15.51
C ILE A 89 12.03 1.50 14.16
N GLU A 90 12.01 2.28 13.08
CA GLU A 90 11.63 1.78 11.75
C GLU A 90 12.62 0.71 11.25
N THR A 91 13.90 0.76 11.64
CA THR A 91 14.91 -0.24 11.25
C THR A 91 14.52 -1.68 11.61
N VAL A 92 13.63 -1.88 12.59
CA VAL A 92 13.09 -3.21 12.94
C VAL A 92 12.52 -3.91 11.71
N THR A 93 11.92 -3.19 10.76
CA THR A 93 11.36 -3.82 9.55
C THR A 93 12.45 -4.45 8.70
N ASP A 94 13.63 -3.85 8.67
CA ASP A 94 14.73 -4.18 7.77
C ASP A 94 15.70 -5.22 8.36
N LEU A 95 15.59 -5.52 9.66
CA LEU A 95 16.39 -6.56 10.32
C LEU A 95 16.10 -7.97 9.76
N ASN A 96 17.13 -8.83 9.78
CA ASN A 96 16.99 -10.25 9.48
C ASN A 96 16.20 -10.98 10.60
N MET A 97 15.80 -12.23 10.35
CA MET A 97 14.99 -12.99 11.31
C MET A 97 15.73 -13.31 12.62
N ASP A 98 17.04 -13.49 12.57
CA ASP A 98 17.84 -13.82 13.75
C ASP A 98 17.97 -12.63 14.70
N ASP A 99 18.19 -11.44 14.14
CA ASP A 99 18.29 -10.18 14.88
C ASP A 99 16.92 -9.75 15.42
N LYS A 100 15.82 -10.01 14.68
CA LYS A 100 14.45 -9.89 15.21
C LYS A 100 14.21 -10.83 16.39
N ALA A 101 14.70 -12.07 16.32
CA ALA A 101 14.57 -13.01 17.43
C ALA A 101 15.35 -12.55 18.67
N LYS A 102 16.56 -12.00 18.50
CA LYS A 102 17.35 -11.39 19.58
C LYS A 102 16.63 -10.20 20.21
N LEU A 103 16.04 -9.32 19.39
CA LEU A 103 15.29 -8.15 19.85
C LEU A 103 14.10 -8.54 20.74
N VAL A 104 13.33 -9.54 20.31
CA VAL A 104 12.11 -10.00 21.00
C VAL A 104 12.42 -10.84 22.24
N LYS A 105 13.60 -11.47 22.32
CA LYS A 105 13.98 -12.33 23.45
C LYS A 105 13.94 -11.56 24.77
N GLY A 106 13.02 -11.94 25.66
CA GLY A 106 12.85 -11.29 26.97
C GLY A 106 12.19 -9.91 26.92
N LEU A 107 11.61 -9.51 25.78
CA LEU A 107 10.81 -8.30 25.69
C LEU A 107 9.44 -8.55 26.35
N ARG A 108 9.13 -7.81 27.43
CA ARG A 108 7.83 -7.90 28.10
C ARG A 108 6.83 -7.05 27.33
N ILE A 109 5.93 -7.70 26.59
CA ILE A 109 4.81 -7.01 25.93
C ILE A 109 3.77 -6.66 27.01
N PRO A 110 3.36 -5.38 27.15
CA PRO A 110 2.29 -5.01 28.06
C PRO A 110 1.01 -5.79 27.71
N MET A 111 0.52 -6.62 28.64
CA MET A 111 -0.64 -7.53 28.44
C MET A 111 -1.94 -6.82 28.03
N LYS A 112 -2.05 -5.50 28.21
CA LYS A 112 -3.22 -4.68 27.84
C LYS A 112 -3.12 -3.97 26.48
N LEU A 113 -2.11 -4.29 25.66
CA LEU A 113 -2.12 -3.83 24.26
C LEU A 113 -3.16 -4.64 23.50
N LYS A 114 -4.32 -4.04 23.21
CA LYS A 114 -5.16 -4.50 22.10
C LYS A 114 -4.38 -4.27 20.81
N LEU A 115 -3.54 -5.24 20.44
CA LEU A 115 -3.02 -5.35 19.10
C LEU A 115 -4.26 -5.33 18.20
N LYS A 116 -4.45 -4.24 17.45
CA LYS A 116 -5.30 -4.33 16.27
C LYS A 116 -4.71 -5.48 15.50
N LYS A 117 -5.45 -6.59 15.36
CA LYS A 117 -5.11 -7.66 14.43
C LYS A 117 -4.72 -6.92 13.16
N HIS A 118 -3.45 -7.03 12.78
CA HIS A 118 -3.06 -6.61 11.46
C HIS A 118 -4.00 -7.39 10.56
N TRP A 119 -4.75 -6.68 9.73
CA TRP A 119 -5.54 -7.33 8.70
C TRP A 119 -4.52 -8.15 7.93
N THR A 120 -4.53 -9.48 8.10
CA THR A 120 -4.03 -10.38 7.08
C THR A 120 -4.92 -10.09 5.90
N MET A 121 -4.51 -9.09 5.11
CA MET A 121 -4.98 -8.93 3.76
C MET A 121 -4.65 -10.25 3.07
N GLY A 122 -5.58 -11.21 3.15
CA GLY A 122 -5.94 -11.96 1.97
C GLY A 122 -6.08 -10.89 0.91
N ARG A 123 -5.08 -10.82 0.03
CA ARG A 123 -4.95 -9.77 -0.96
C ARG A 123 -6.05 -9.99 -1.98
N THR A 124 -7.29 -9.65 -1.62
CA THR A 124 -8.33 -9.36 -2.58
C THR A 124 -7.80 -8.13 -3.28
N ILE A 125 -7.36 -8.30 -4.52
CA ILE A 125 -6.98 -7.19 -5.38
C ILE A 125 -8.19 -6.24 -5.33
N SER A 126 -8.09 -5.12 -4.61
CA SER A 126 -9.15 -4.12 -4.53
C SER A 126 -9.29 -3.51 -5.92
N GLN A 127 -10.03 -4.19 -6.79
CA GLN A 127 -10.35 -3.71 -8.10
C GLN A 127 -11.27 -2.50 -7.91
N LYS A 128 -10.74 -1.32 -8.19
CA LYS A 128 -11.50 -0.07 -8.08
C LYS A 128 -12.77 -0.18 -8.93
N PHE A 129 -13.92 0.15 -8.35
CA PHE A 129 -15.18 0.23 -9.10
C PHE A 129 -15.11 1.37 -10.12
N ASN A 130 -15.87 1.24 -11.20
CA ASN A 130 -15.91 2.28 -12.24
C ASN A 130 -16.79 3.46 -11.82
N THR A 131 -16.22 4.41 -11.08
CA THR A 131 -16.93 5.61 -10.61
C THR A 131 -17.37 6.55 -11.72
N ALA A 132 -16.87 6.38 -12.96
CA ALA A 132 -17.35 7.17 -14.11
C ALA A 132 -18.83 6.89 -14.42
N PHE A 133 -19.36 5.70 -14.08
CA PHE A 133 -20.78 5.40 -14.24
C PHE A 133 -21.70 6.19 -13.30
N LEU A 134 -21.17 6.82 -12.26
CA LEU A 134 -21.95 7.72 -11.41
C LEU A 134 -22.11 9.12 -12.03
N ARG A 135 -21.42 9.41 -13.14
CA ARG A 135 -21.61 10.64 -13.93
C ARG A 135 -22.78 10.53 -14.90
N ASP A 136 -23.20 9.31 -15.21
CA ASP A 136 -24.36 9.00 -16.03
C ASP A 136 -25.60 9.01 -15.13
N THR A 137 -26.55 9.89 -15.45
CA THR A 137 -27.75 10.13 -14.63
C THR A 137 -28.62 8.88 -14.49
N ASP A 138 -28.75 8.08 -15.56
CA ASP A 138 -29.59 6.87 -15.57
C ASP A 138 -28.96 5.78 -14.70
N LYS A 139 -27.65 5.60 -14.81
CA LYS A 139 -26.91 4.64 -13.97
C LYS A 139 -26.85 5.07 -12.51
N LEU A 140 -26.73 6.36 -12.23
CA LEU A 140 -26.79 6.88 -10.87
C LEU A 140 -28.16 6.63 -10.23
N ASN A 141 -29.25 6.85 -10.98
CA ASN A 141 -30.60 6.57 -10.50
C ASN A 141 -30.81 5.08 -10.25
N LYS A 142 -30.35 4.22 -11.17
CA LYS A 142 -30.35 2.77 -10.96
C LYS A 142 -29.57 2.36 -9.71
N PHE A 143 -28.39 2.95 -9.48
CA PHE A 143 -27.60 2.70 -8.27
C PHE A 143 -28.37 3.05 -7.00
N LYS A 144 -29.02 4.23 -6.96
CA LYS A 144 -29.83 4.67 -5.81
C LYS A 144 -30.98 3.71 -5.53
N ILE A 145 -31.72 3.29 -6.57
CA ILE A 145 -32.86 2.38 -6.43
C ILE A 145 -32.40 1.01 -5.89
N VAL A 146 -31.38 0.41 -6.51
CA VAL A 146 -30.86 -0.91 -6.07
C VAL A 146 -30.31 -0.85 -4.65
N LEU A 147 -29.60 0.23 -4.32
CA LEU A 147 -29.08 0.44 -2.97
C LEU A 147 -30.22 0.57 -1.96
N SER A 148 -31.23 1.40 -2.26
CA SER A 148 -32.40 1.61 -1.40
C SER A 148 -33.15 0.31 -1.14
N ASN A 149 -33.41 -0.49 -2.18
CA ASN A 149 -34.10 -1.76 -2.06
C ASN A 149 -33.33 -2.75 -1.16
N LYS A 150 -31.99 -2.83 -1.33
CA LYS A 150 -31.15 -3.70 -0.48
C LYS A 150 -31.09 -3.21 0.97
N PHE A 151 -31.08 -1.91 1.20
CA PHE A 151 -31.14 -1.37 2.56
C PHE A 151 -32.47 -1.64 3.24
N GLN A 152 -33.60 -1.56 2.52
CA GLN A 152 -34.89 -1.94 3.10
C GLN A 152 -34.92 -3.41 3.52
N THR A 153 -34.49 -4.32 2.64
CA THR A 153 -34.38 -5.75 3.00
C THR A 153 -33.44 -6.00 4.17
N PHE A 154 -32.41 -5.17 4.33
CA PHE A 154 -31.47 -5.27 5.45
C PHE A 154 -32.08 -4.76 6.75
N LEU A 155 -32.84 -3.64 6.72
CA LEU A 155 -33.53 -3.09 7.88
C LEU A 155 -34.64 -4.03 8.38
N ASP A 156 -35.38 -4.68 7.48
CA ASP A 156 -36.38 -5.69 7.85
C ASP A 156 -35.75 -6.89 8.58
N LEU A 157 -34.51 -7.25 8.22
CA LEU A 157 -33.75 -8.34 8.86
C LEU A 157 -33.20 -7.95 10.24
N LEU A 158 -32.93 -6.66 10.48
CA LEU A 158 -32.44 -6.14 11.76
C LEU A 158 -33.54 -6.00 12.82
N ASN A 159 -34.81 -5.97 12.40
CA ASN A 159 -35.95 -5.92 13.32
C ASN A 159 -36.25 -7.27 14.00
N GLY A 160 -35.49 -8.33 13.67
CA GLY A 160 -35.45 -9.60 14.40
C GLY A 160 -34.41 -9.58 15.52
N GLU A 161 -34.81 -10.03 16.71
CA GLU A 161 -34.09 -9.99 17.98
C GLU A 161 -32.59 -10.41 17.91
N GLY A 162 -31.69 -9.58 18.47
CA GLY A 162 -30.34 -10.01 18.88
C GLY A 162 -29.14 -9.69 17.97
N THR A 163 -29.21 -8.72 17.05
CA THR A 163 -28.05 -8.42 16.17
C THR A 163 -26.99 -7.55 16.84
N THR A 164 -25.74 -8.01 16.88
CA THR A 164 -24.59 -7.25 17.41
C THR A 164 -24.17 -6.12 16.45
N VAL A 165 -23.60 -5.03 16.98
CA VAL A 165 -23.12 -3.87 16.19
C VAL A 165 -22.15 -4.28 15.07
N GLU A 166 -21.35 -5.32 15.30
CA GLU A 166 -20.42 -5.86 14.30
C GLU A 166 -21.14 -6.55 13.12
N SER A 167 -22.22 -7.29 13.41
CA SER A 167 -23.06 -7.92 12.38
C SER A 167 -23.73 -6.85 11.51
N ASN A 168 -24.21 -5.78 12.15
CA ASN A 168 -24.88 -4.68 11.44
C ASN A 168 -23.91 -3.96 10.51
N TRP A 169 -22.72 -3.65 11.00
CA TRP A 169 -21.67 -3.05 10.18
C TRP A 169 -21.26 -3.94 8.99
N LYS A 170 -21.20 -5.26 9.20
CA LYS A 170 -20.92 -6.23 8.14
C LYS A 170 -22.01 -6.22 7.06
N GLY A 171 -23.28 -6.24 7.44
CA GLY A 171 -24.40 -6.23 6.48
C GLY A 171 -24.50 -4.93 5.68
N ILE A 172 -24.23 -3.77 6.30
CA ILE A 172 -24.12 -2.48 5.59
C ILE A 172 -23.00 -2.55 4.54
N LYS A 173 -21.83 -3.05 4.95
CA LYS A 173 -20.68 -3.16 4.05
C LYS A 173 -20.95 -4.09 2.89
N GLU A 174 -21.59 -5.23 3.13
CA GLU A 174 -21.98 -6.21 2.10
C GLU A 174 -23.02 -5.65 1.13
N SER A 175 -24.02 -4.93 1.64
CA SER A 175 -25.06 -4.29 0.83
C SER A 175 -24.48 -3.26 -0.13
N ILE A 176 -23.62 -2.36 0.37
CA ILE A 176 -22.93 -1.37 -0.47
C ILE A 176 -22.01 -2.06 -1.47
N THR A 177 -21.22 -3.04 -1.03
CA THR A 177 -20.27 -3.75 -1.88
C THR A 177 -20.98 -4.53 -2.99
N SER A 178 -22.11 -5.17 -2.69
CA SER A 178 -22.94 -5.89 -3.65
C SER A 178 -23.52 -4.96 -4.72
N THR A 179 -24.08 -3.82 -4.32
CA THR A 179 -24.60 -2.82 -5.26
C THR A 179 -23.51 -2.24 -6.16
N CYS A 180 -22.32 -2.00 -5.61
CA CYS A 180 -21.17 -1.57 -6.41
C CYS A 180 -20.77 -2.61 -7.46
N HIS A 181 -20.79 -3.91 -7.14
CA HIS A 181 -20.53 -4.96 -8.13
C HIS A 181 -21.60 -5.01 -9.23
N GLU A 182 -22.88 -4.90 -8.85
CA GLU A 182 -24.01 -5.03 -9.76
C GLU A 182 -24.15 -3.85 -10.73
N VAL A 183 -23.97 -2.62 -10.24
CA VAL A 183 -24.26 -1.42 -11.03
C VAL A 183 -23.00 -0.77 -11.59
N LEU A 184 -21.93 -0.69 -10.80
CA LEU A 184 -20.69 -0.02 -11.23
C LEU A 184 -19.74 -1.00 -11.92
N GLY A 185 -19.67 -2.24 -11.44
CA GLY A 185 -18.68 -3.21 -11.89
C GLY A 185 -17.24 -2.72 -11.67
N HIS A 186 -16.27 -3.61 -11.90
CA HIS A 186 -14.88 -3.23 -11.78
C HIS A 186 -14.41 -2.38 -12.96
N LYS A 187 -13.54 -1.41 -12.67
CA LYS A 187 -12.86 -0.63 -13.69
C LYS A 187 -12.02 -1.58 -14.55
N LYS A 188 -12.45 -1.80 -15.79
CA LYS A 188 -11.68 -2.56 -16.76
C LYS A 188 -10.42 -1.76 -17.11
N HIS A 189 -9.26 -2.37 -16.93
CA HIS A 189 -8.03 -1.83 -17.51
C HIS A 189 -8.07 -2.13 -18.99
N HIS A 190 -8.30 -1.10 -19.81
CA HIS A 190 -8.03 -1.22 -21.23
C HIS A 190 -6.52 -1.44 -21.39
N PRO A 191 -6.11 -2.51 -22.08
CA PRO A 191 -4.75 -2.63 -22.55
C PRO A 191 -4.36 -1.35 -23.29
N LYS A 192 -3.09 -0.95 -23.19
CA LYS A 192 -2.60 0.16 -24.00
C LYS A 192 -2.83 -0.19 -25.48
N GLU A 193 -3.15 0.81 -26.30
CA GLU A 193 -3.50 0.64 -27.72
C GLU A 193 -2.46 -0.16 -28.52
N TRP A 194 -1.20 -0.14 -28.08
CA TRP A 194 -0.11 -0.84 -28.73
C TRP A 194 0.07 -2.31 -28.33
N ILE A 195 -0.62 -2.80 -27.30
CA ILE A 195 -0.47 -4.18 -26.85
C ILE A 195 -1.35 -5.07 -27.72
N THR A 196 -0.74 -6.05 -28.39
CA THR A 196 -1.45 -7.00 -29.25
C THR A 196 -2.20 -8.07 -28.44
N VAL A 197 -3.20 -8.70 -29.06
CA VAL A 197 -3.97 -9.80 -28.47
C VAL A 197 -3.07 -10.98 -28.10
N ASP A 198 -2.12 -11.35 -28.97
CA ASP A 198 -1.13 -12.41 -28.70
C ASP A 198 -0.26 -12.09 -27.47
N THR A 199 0.15 -10.84 -27.27
CA THR A 199 0.85 -10.43 -26.05
C THR A 199 -0.05 -10.51 -24.80
N LEU A 200 -1.35 -10.24 -24.92
CA LEU A 200 -2.30 -10.38 -23.80
C LEU A 200 -2.45 -11.84 -23.39
N ASP A 201 -2.55 -12.76 -24.36
CA ASP A 201 -2.65 -14.20 -24.11
C ASP A 201 -1.40 -14.71 -23.36
N LYS A 202 -0.20 -14.29 -23.79
CA LYS A 202 1.05 -14.59 -23.10
C LYS A 202 1.12 -14.01 -21.69
N ILE A 203 0.58 -12.81 -21.46
CA ILE A 203 0.48 -12.21 -20.12
C ILE A 203 -0.44 -13.05 -19.23
N GLN A 204 -1.53 -13.56 -19.79
CA GLN A 204 -2.46 -14.42 -19.07
C GLN A 204 -1.85 -15.78 -18.74
N GLU A 205 -1.14 -16.39 -19.69
CA GLU A 205 -0.38 -17.62 -19.47
C GLU A 205 0.65 -17.45 -18.33
N ARG A 206 1.40 -16.35 -18.34
CA ARG A 206 2.34 -16.02 -17.25
C ARG A 206 1.64 -15.93 -15.89
N ARG A 207 0.42 -15.37 -15.83
CA ARG A 207 -0.37 -15.30 -14.58
C ARG A 207 -0.76 -16.69 -14.10
N ASN A 208 -1.17 -17.58 -15.00
CA ASN A 208 -1.50 -18.96 -14.67
C ASN A 208 -0.28 -19.71 -14.11
N LYS A 209 0.90 -19.57 -14.73
CA LYS A 209 2.16 -20.12 -14.20
C LYS A 209 2.54 -19.53 -12.84
N LYS A 210 2.26 -18.24 -12.61
CA LYS A 210 2.48 -17.61 -11.29
C LYS A 210 1.53 -18.17 -10.23
N ALA A 211 0.29 -18.47 -10.59
CA ALA A 211 -0.66 -19.12 -9.70
C ALA A 211 -0.17 -20.51 -9.29
N ALA A 212 0.33 -21.30 -10.24
CA ALA A 212 0.90 -22.63 -9.96
C ALA A 212 2.07 -22.61 -8.95
N ILE A 213 2.93 -21.58 -9.00
CA ILE A 213 3.99 -21.38 -8.00
C ILE A 213 3.41 -21.12 -6.61
N ASN A 214 2.33 -20.34 -6.53
CA ASN A 214 1.73 -19.97 -5.25
C ASN A 214 0.95 -21.14 -4.63
N THR A 215 0.42 -22.06 -5.44
CA THR A 215 -0.31 -23.25 -4.99
C THR A 215 0.59 -24.46 -4.73
N SER A 216 1.88 -24.41 -5.11
CA SER A 216 2.84 -25.51 -4.92
C SER A 216 3.10 -25.78 -3.44
N ARG A 217 3.06 -27.06 -3.04
CA ARG A 217 3.23 -27.47 -1.63
C ARG A 217 4.65 -27.91 -1.30
N THR A 218 5.33 -28.55 -2.26
CA THR A 218 6.70 -29.05 -2.07
C THR A 218 7.75 -28.15 -2.72
N ARG A 219 8.99 -28.24 -2.23
CA ARG A 219 10.12 -27.46 -2.76
C ARG A 219 10.46 -27.82 -4.21
N ALA A 220 10.30 -29.09 -4.59
CA ALA A 220 10.55 -29.59 -5.94
C ALA A 220 9.50 -29.07 -6.95
N GLU A 221 8.22 -29.14 -6.61
CA GLU A 221 7.14 -28.59 -7.45
C GLU A 221 7.30 -27.09 -7.65
N LYS A 222 7.64 -26.36 -6.57
CA LYS A 222 7.88 -24.93 -6.64
C LYS A 222 9.06 -24.58 -7.55
N ALA A 223 10.14 -25.37 -7.51
CA ALA A 223 11.30 -25.18 -8.38
C ALA A 223 10.94 -25.39 -9.86
N LYS A 224 10.16 -26.44 -10.17
CA LYS A 224 9.68 -26.72 -11.54
C LYS A 224 8.75 -25.62 -12.05
N ALA A 225 7.76 -25.21 -11.26
CA ALA A 225 6.85 -24.13 -11.62
C ALA A 225 7.57 -22.78 -11.79
N GLN A 226 8.63 -22.54 -10.99
CA GLN A 226 9.46 -21.35 -11.10
C GLN A 226 10.29 -21.33 -12.38
N ALA A 227 10.81 -22.48 -12.83
CA ALA A 227 11.49 -22.60 -14.11
C ALA A 227 10.55 -22.27 -15.29
N GLU A 228 9.35 -22.86 -15.31
CA GLU A 228 8.33 -22.60 -16.33
C GLU A 228 7.89 -21.13 -16.36
N TYR A 229 7.65 -20.52 -15.19
CA TYR A 229 7.32 -19.09 -15.10
C TYR A 229 8.44 -18.19 -15.65
N THR A 230 9.70 -18.57 -15.42
CA THR A 230 10.84 -17.78 -15.85
C THR A 230 10.92 -17.70 -17.36
N GLU A 231 10.65 -18.80 -18.06
CA GLU A 231 10.64 -18.86 -19.52
C GLU A 231 9.48 -18.04 -20.11
N VAL A 232 8.25 -18.26 -19.64
CA VAL A 232 7.08 -17.49 -20.10
C VAL A 232 7.25 -15.99 -19.81
N ASN A 233 7.84 -15.62 -18.67
CA ASN A 233 8.11 -14.23 -18.34
C ASN A 233 9.14 -13.57 -19.27
N LYS A 234 10.15 -14.31 -19.76
CA LYS A 234 11.08 -13.80 -20.79
C LYS A 234 10.34 -13.55 -22.10
N GLN A 235 9.48 -14.46 -22.51
CA GLN A 235 8.69 -14.33 -23.75
C GLN A 235 7.73 -13.13 -23.70
N VAL A 236 7.02 -12.94 -22.58
CA VAL A 236 6.16 -11.76 -22.35
C VAL A 236 6.97 -10.47 -22.42
N LYS A 237 8.16 -10.41 -21.80
CA LYS A 237 9.02 -9.22 -21.88
C LYS A 237 9.47 -8.94 -23.31
N LYS A 238 9.74 -9.98 -24.11
CA LYS A 238 10.13 -9.84 -25.52
C LYS A 238 8.97 -9.34 -26.36
N SER A 239 7.77 -9.92 -26.23
CA SER A 239 6.59 -9.53 -27.01
C SER A 239 6.17 -8.09 -26.70
N ILE A 240 6.16 -7.68 -25.43
CA ILE A 240 5.89 -6.29 -25.02
C ILE A 240 6.86 -5.29 -25.67
N ARG A 241 8.14 -5.63 -25.78
CA ARG A 241 9.13 -4.76 -26.43
C ARG A 241 8.90 -4.68 -27.93
N THR A 242 8.58 -5.79 -28.57
CA THR A 242 8.26 -5.85 -30.01
C THR A 242 7.03 -5.03 -30.34
N ASP A 243 5.94 -5.22 -29.59
CA ASP A 243 4.68 -4.50 -29.76
C ASP A 243 4.88 -2.99 -29.60
N LYS A 244 5.61 -2.57 -28.56
CA LYS A 244 5.94 -1.17 -28.36
C LYS A 244 6.77 -0.59 -29.50
N ARG A 245 7.74 -1.36 -30.03
CA ARG A 245 8.58 -0.91 -31.15
C ARG A 245 7.76 -0.70 -32.42
N LYS A 246 6.95 -1.70 -32.80
CA LYS A 246 6.07 -1.60 -33.97
C LYS A 246 5.14 -0.39 -33.89
N TYR A 247 4.50 -0.20 -32.73
CA TYR A 247 3.63 0.95 -32.53
C TYR A 247 4.36 2.30 -32.69
N VAL A 248 5.59 2.42 -32.17
CA VAL A 248 6.38 3.64 -32.33
C VAL A 248 6.82 3.85 -33.79
N GLU A 249 7.13 2.77 -34.52
CA GLU A 249 7.46 2.81 -35.96
C GLU A 249 6.24 3.16 -36.84
N ASP A 250 5.03 2.75 -36.45
CA ASP A 250 3.78 3.00 -37.17
C ASP A 250 3.19 4.40 -36.91
N LEU A 251 3.55 5.06 -35.81
CA LEU A 251 3.06 6.41 -35.50
C LEU A 251 3.44 7.45 -36.57
N PRO A 252 4.70 7.55 -37.03
CA PRO A 252 5.09 8.46 -38.12
C PRO A 252 4.42 8.15 -39.45
N THR A 253 4.21 6.89 -39.80
CA THR A 253 3.56 6.51 -41.07
C THR A 253 2.07 6.89 -41.03
N THR A 254 1.43 6.68 -39.89
CA THR A 254 0.03 7.10 -39.64
C THR A 254 -0.11 8.62 -39.68
N ALA A 255 0.81 9.36 -39.05
CA ALA A 255 0.82 10.82 -39.10
C ALA A 255 0.98 11.35 -40.54
N LYS A 256 1.91 10.77 -41.32
CA LYS A 256 2.10 11.12 -42.75
C LYS A 256 0.84 10.85 -43.58
N LYS A 257 0.14 9.74 -43.33
CA LYS A 257 -1.11 9.41 -44.01
C LYS A 257 -2.23 10.40 -43.65
N ALA A 258 -2.41 10.71 -42.36
CA ALA A 258 -3.40 11.68 -41.89
C ALA A 258 -3.17 13.08 -42.48
N ALA A 259 -1.90 13.50 -42.63
CA ALA A 259 -1.55 14.76 -43.29
C ALA A 259 -1.95 14.77 -44.77
N ARG A 260 -1.75 13.66 -45.50
CA ARG A 260 -2.15 13.53 -46.92
C ARG A 260 -3.68 13.53 -47.10
N GLU A 261 -4.41 12.95 -46.16
CA GLU A 261 -5.87 12.86 -46.17
C GLU A 261 -6.56 14.12 -45.58
N GLY A 262 -5.79 15.11 -45.10
CA GLY A 262 -6.33 16.33 -44.49
C GLY A 262 -6.97 16.11 -43.11
N ASN A 263 -6.77 14.95 -42.46
CA ASN A 263 -7.32 14.64 -41.15
C ASN A 263 -6.49 15.25 -40.01
N MET A 264 -6.68 16.56 -39.78
CA MET A 264 -5.91 17.33 -38.81
C MET A 264 -6.07 16.86 -37.36
N ARG A 265 -7.23 16.29 -36.99
CA ARG A 265 -7.47 15.76 -35.65
C ARG A 265 -6.59 14.53 -35.37
N GLN A 266 -6.55 13.58 -36.31
CA GLN A 266 -5.68 12.41 -36.19
C GLN A 266 -4.20 12.78 -36.23
N LEU A 267 -3.82 13.78 -37.05
CA LEU A 267 -2.46 14.29 -37.08
C LEU A 267 -2.04 14.85 -35.71
N HIS A 268 -2.84 15.74 -35.13
CA HIS A 268 -2.57 16.32 -33.81
C HIS A 268 -2.48 15.24 -32.71
N ASP A 269 -3.42 14.30 -32.68
CA ASP A 269 -3.44 13.22 -31.67
C ASP A 269 -2.24 12.27 -31.80
N THR A 270 -1.78 11.99 -33.04
CA THR A 270 -0.59 11.14 -33.27
C THR A 270 0.72 11.88 -32.97
N THR A 271 0.85 13.16 -33.32
CA THR A 271 2.00 13.99 -32.94
C THR A 271 2.10 14.14 -31.42
N LYS A 272 0.98 14.32 -30.72
CA LYS A 272 0.95 14.38 -29.25
C LYS A 272 1.41 13.08 -28.59
N LYS A 273 1.25 11.93 -29.26
CA LYS A 273 1.73 10.62 -28.79
C LYS A 273 3.24 10.40 -29.02
N LEU A 274 3.85 11.19 -29.91
CA LEU A 274 5.28 11.16 -30.22
C LEU A 274 6.11 12.14 -29.38
N SER A 275 5.47 13.19 -28.85
CA SER A 275 6.07 14.15 -27.91
C SER A 275 6.20 13.58 -26.50
#